data_AF-A0A9W8YZ18-F1
#
_entry.id   AF-A0A9W8YZ18-F1
#
_cell.length_a   1.000
_cell.length_b   1.000
_cell.length_c   1.000
_cell.angle_alpha   90.00
_cell.angle_beta   90.00
_cell.angle_gamma   90.00
#
_symmetry.space_group_name_H-M   'P 1'
#
loop_
_entity.id
_entity.type
_entity.pdbx_description
1 polymer ?
#
loop_
_entity_poly.entity_id
_entity_poly.type
_entity_poly.pdbx_seq_one_letter_code
_entity_poly.pdbx_strand_id
1 'polypeptide(L)'
;MADQAARSKDIIDRQASPLRTRTIRSQKISHLPPTVLPHPQRAATAGAVPASAAAQNSSPKGPPVSIRNTASQPHSQENSDQSSPDGQQRPPSSSGGSRDGGMSRRPLALRSTSAIAGKGGGPPAASIATAANNTTPPDRTASSQTPAPPARSATQRASAGASASKRSATNSIYTPFPPLASPTTGPEVQPAPSSGMYWSRAPVSGQGHPALRAHTTTIIGSNIYVFGGCDSRACFNDLYVLDADAFHWSRPYVSGEIPVPLRAMTCTAVGKKLVIFGGGDGPAYYNDVYVLDTVNFRWTKPKIQGDRVPSKRRAHTSCLYKNGIYVFGGGDGVRALNDIWRLDVSDLSKMSWKLISSPSESTATSSPQSAGKTATAGNNATTTTPGAASAIGVGSGKDLRPKARGYHTANIVDGKLIIFGGSDGGECFNDVWVYDIETHVWKAAPVSGTFRRLSHTATIVGSYLFVIGGHDGNEYSNDVLLLNLVQMTWDKRKVYGLPPSGRGYHGTVLHDSRLLTIGGFDGGEVFGDVWVLEMAVHSYYSQISHFQIEV
;
A
#
# COMPACT_ATOMS: atom_id res chain seq x y z
N MET A 1 -72.68 9.63 -13.80
CA MET A 1 -71.21 9.54 -13.74
C MET A 1 -70.79 8.08 -13.93
N ALA A 2 -70.72 7.61 -15.19
CA ALA A 2 -70.43 6.20 -15.49
C ALA A 2 -69.66 6.03 -16.81
N ASP A 3 -68.88 7.04 -17.21
CA ASP A 3 -68.17 7.08 -18.51
C ASP A 3 -66.73 7.60 -18.36
N GLN A 4 -66.05 7.19 -17.29
CA GLN A 4 -64.65 7.54 -17.05
C GLN A 4 -63.84 6.40 -16.38
N ALA A 5 -64.37 5.17 -16.41
CA ALA A 5 -63.72 3.95 -15.89
C ALA A 5 -63.36 2.93 -16.98
N ALA A 6 -63.74 3.17 -18.24
CA ALA A 6 -63.56 2.24 -19.36
C ALA A 6 -62.35 2.56 -20.29
N ARG A 7 -61.52 3.55 -19.96
CA ARG A 7 -60.36 3.98 -20.79
C ARG A 7 -58.97 3.66 -20.21
N SER A 8 -58.89 2.84 -19.15
CA SER A 8 -57.63 2.51 -18.47
C SER A 8 -57.29 1.01 -18.43
N LYS A 9 -57.79 0.22 -19.40
CA LYS A 9 -57.36 -1.19 -19.59
C LYS A 9 -56.78 -1.52 -20.97
N ASP A 10 -57.06 -0.75 -22.02
CA ASP A 10 -56.61 -1.07 -23.39
C ASP A 10 -55.23 -0.49 -23.82
N ILE A 11 -54.47 0.10 -22.89
CA ILE A 11 -53.13 0.67 -23.17
C ILE A 11 -51.98 -0.25 -22.69
N ILE A 12 -52.28 -1.27 -21.87
CA ILE A 12 -51.23 -2.13 -21.27
C ILE A 12 -50.92 -3.39 -22.11
N ASP A 13 -51.78 -3.78 -23.06
CA ASP A 13 -51.65 -5.04 -23.84
C ASP A 13 -51.14 -4.87 -25.29
N ARG A 14 -50.48 -3.76 -25.65
CA ARG A 14 -50.03 -3.49 -27.04
C ARG A 14 -48.53 -3.28 -27.28
N GLN A 15 -47.64 -3.71 -26.38
CA GLN A 15 -46.20 -3.83 -26.66
C GLN A 15 -45.54 -5.17 -26.27
N ALA A 16 -46.33 -6.23 -26.05
CA ALA A 16 -45.81 -7.58 -25.92
C ALA A 16 -45.68 -8.27 -27.30
N SER A 17 -44.57 -8.01 -28.02
CA SER A 17 -44.17 -8.81 -29.19
C SER A 17 -42.84 -9.51 -28.92
N PRO A 18 -42.75 -10.85 -29.03
CA PRO A 18 -41.53 -11.57 -28.69
C PRO A 18 -40.44 -11.31 -29.73
N LEU A 19 -39.34 -10.71 -29.30
CA LEU A 19 -38.10 -10.65 -30.08
C LEU A 19 -37.61 -12.08 -30.34
N ARG A 20 -37.80 -12.55 -31.58
CA ARG A 20 -37.27 -13.85 -32.04
C ARG A 20 -35.75 -13.83 -31.99
N THR A 21 -35.17 -14.45 -30.96
CA THR A 21 -33.74 -14.77 -30.92
C THR A 21 -33.39 -15.70 -32.08
N ARG A 22 -32.84 -15.13 -33.17
CA ARG A 22 -32.26 -15.92 -34.25
C ARG A 22 -30.96 -16.54 -33.75
N THR A 23 -30.98 -17.84 -33.48
CA THR A 23 -29.78 -18.62 -33.20
C THR A 23 -28.85 -18.58 -34.40
N ILE A 24 -27.80 -17.75 -34.35
CA ILE A 24 -26.72 -17.80 -35.33
C ILE A 24 -25.93 -19.09 -35.04
N ARG A 25 -26.14 -20.11 -35.89
CA ARG A 25 -25.29 -21.31 -35.87
C ARG A 25 -23.84 -20.90 -36.14
N SER A 26 -22.94 -21.46 -35.34
CA SER A 26 -21.49 -21.38 -35.54
C SER A 26 -21.13 -21.60 -37.01
N GLN A 27 -20.49 -20.61 -37.65
CA GLN A 27 -19.90 -20.81 -38.95
C GLN A 27 -18.59 -21.56 -38.80
N LYS A 28 -18.53 -22.72 -39.47
CA LYS A 28 -17.40 -23.63 -39.53
C LYS A 28 -16.21 -22.92 -40.19
N ILE A 29 -15.23 -22.49 -39.40
CA ILE A 29 -13.96 -21.97 -39.93
C ILE A 29 -13.30 -23.10 -40.73
N SER A 30 -13.10 -22.88 -42.02
CA SER A 30 -12.33 -23.77 -42.88
C SER A 30 -10.85 -23.41 -42.77
N HIS A 31 -10.00 -24.42 -42.58
CA HIS A 31 -8.55 -24.22 -42.58
C HIS A 31 -8.09 -23.85 -43.99
N LEU A 32 -7.47 -22.68 -44.13
CA LEU A 32 -6.61 -22.36 -45.27
C LEU A 32 -5.16 -22.73 -44.91
N PRO A 33 -4.39 -23.38 -45.82
CA PRO A 33 -3.00 -23.72 -45.58
C PRO A 33 -2.10 -22.46 -45.62
N PRO A 34 -0.94 -22.49 -44.93
CA PRO A 34 -0.05 -21.33 -44.86
C PRO A 34 0.58 -21.02 -46.22
N THR A 35 0.35 -19.81 -46.73
CA THR A 35 1.02 -19.31 -47.94
C THR A 35 2.45 -18.87 -47.58
N VAL A 36 3.44 -19.49 -48.23
CA VAL A 36 4.86 -19.12 -48.09
C VAL A 36 5.10 -17.78 -48.80
N LEU A 37 5.67 -16.80 -48.08
CA LEU A 37 6.21 -15.56 -48.67
C LEU A 37 7.74 -15.57 -48.62
N PRO A 38 8.43 -15.14 -49.69
CA PRO A 38 9.89 -15.31 -49.83
C PRO A 38 10.71 -14.28 -49.04
N HIS A 39 11.94 -14.67 -48.68
CA HIS A 39 12.96 -13.77 -48.13
C HIS A 39 13.34 -12.64 -49.11
N PRO A 40 13.48 -11.38 -48.64
CA PRO A 40 14.19 -10.36 -49.39
C PRO A 40 15.71 -10.59 -49.30
N GLN A 41 16.37 -10.63 -50.46
CA GLN A 41 17.82 -10.78 -50.56
C GLN A 41 18.58 -9.51 -50.16
N ARG A 42 19.81 -9.72 -49.69
CA ARG A 42 20.74 -8.69 -49.23
C ARG A 42 21.48 -8.07 -50.42
N ALA A 43 21.14 -6.83 -50.79
CA ALA A 43 21.89 -6.05 -51.76
C ALA A 43 22.93 -5.15 -51.05
N ALA A 44 24.18 -5.18 -51.52
CA ALA A 44 25.25 -4.30 -51.05
C ALA A 44 25.75 -3.43 -52.20
N THR A 45 25.86 -2.13 -51.98
CA THR A 45 26.64 -1.21 -52.83
C THR A 45 27.38 -0.20 -51.95
N ALA A 46 28.61 0.11 -52.34
CA ALA A 46 29.50 0.99 -51.59
C ALA A 46 29.40 2.46 -52.06
N GLY A 47 29.77 3.39 -51.18
CA GLY A 47 29.94 4.81 -51.47
C GLY A 47 30.82 5.45 -50.40
N ALA A 48 31.85 6.21 -50.80
CA ALA A 48 33.00 6.54 -49.95
C ALA A 48 32.91 7.89 -49.19
N VAL A 49 33.82 8.04 -48.23
CA VAL A 49 34.08 9.25 -47.40
C VAL A 49 34.81 10.34 -48.20
N PRO A 50 34.80 11.63 -47.80
CA PRO A 50 35.81 12.18 -46.85
C PRO A 50 35.18 13.10 -45.78
N ALA A 51 35.66 13.27 -44.53
CA ALA A 51 37.00 13.33 -43.91
C ALA A 51 37.65 14.73 -43.86
N SER A 52 37.42 15.47 -42.76
CA SER A 52 38.26 16.53 -42.13
C SER A 52 37.51 17.08 -40.89
N ALA A 53 38.08 17.69 -39.85
CA ALA A 53 39.45 17.74 -39.32
C ALA A 53 39.41 17.98 -37.79
N ALA A 54 40.56 17.78 -37.15
CA ALA A 54 40.79 17.67 -35.72
C ALA A 54 41.22 18.97 -35.00
N ALA A 55 40.94 19.05 -33.69
CA ALA A 55 41.64 19.82 -32.65
C ALA A 55 41.09 19.32 -31.28
N GLN A 56 41.83 18.64 -30.40
CA GLN A 56 43.03 18.96 -29.59
C GLN A 56 42.78 19.88 -28.36
N ASN A 57 43.29 19.40 -27.21
CA ASN A 57 43.56 20.10 -25.93
C ASN A 57 42.35 20.60 -25.10
N SER A 58 42.39 20.64 -23.75
CA SER A 58 43.39 20.17 -22.77
C SER A 58 42.79 20.08 -21.36
N SER A 59 43.29 19.20 -20.49
CA SER A 59 42.98 19.17 -19.05
C SER A 59 43.84 20.18 -18.24
N PRO A 60 43.36 20.63 -17.06
CA PRO A 60 44.23 20.99 -15.94
C PRO A 60 44.09 20.01 -14.76
N LYS A 61 45.17 19.83 -13.99
CA LYS A 61 45.24 19.03 -12.75
C LYS A 61 45.25 19.92 -11.50
N GLY A 62 44.79 19.37 -10.38
CA GLY A 62 45.35 19.63 -9.04
C GLY A 62 44.31 19.87 -7.93
N PRO A 63 44.68 19.73 -6.65
CA PRO A 63 45.73 18.89 -6.04
C PRO A 63 45.16 17.86 -5.02
N PRO A 64 45.94 16.89 -4.52
CA PRO A 64 45.48 15.93 -3.52
C PRO A 64 45.65 16.44 -2.07
N VAL A 65 44.78 16.01 -1.15
CA VAL A 65 44.98 16.19 0.31
C VAL A 65 44.93 14.83 1.01
N SER A 66 45.84 14.66 1.98
CA SER A 66 46.29 13.38 2.52
C SER A 66 45.44 12.79 3.65
N ILE A 67 45.38 11.46 3.68
CA ILE A 67 44.98 10.67 4.85
C ILE A 67 46.01 10.83 5.98
N ARG A 68 45.55 10.99 7.23
CA ARG A 68 46.34 10.68 8.42
C ARG A 68 45.50 9.87 9.41
N ASN A 69 45.87 8.61 9.59
CA ASN A 69 45.47 7.80 10.74
C ASN A 69 46.35 8.15 11.93
N THR A 70 45.77 8.31 13.12
CA THR A 70 46.44 8.06 14.39
C THR A 70 45.45 7.40 15.35
N ALA A 71 45.82 6.24 15.88
CA ALA A 71 45.04 5.52 16.88
C ALA A 71 45.55 5.83 18.29
N SER A 72 44.67 5.73 19.28
CA SER A 72 45.02 5.57 20.69
C SER A 72 43.85 4.95 21.45
N GLN A 73 44.04 3.75 22.01
CA GLN A 73 43.20 3.23 23.10
C GLN A 73 43.88 3.58 24.47
N PRO A 74 43.63 2.90 25.63
CA PRO A 74 42.96 3.59 26.72
C PRO A 74 43.68 3.49 28.08
N HIS A 75 43.21 4.27 29.06
CA HIS A 75 43.45 4.07 30.50
C HIS A 75 42.20 4.66 31.22
N SER A 76 41.40 3.96 32.02
CA SER A 76 41.62 3.11 33.22
C SER A 76 41.51 3.90 34.54
N GLN A 77 41.06 3.22 35.61
CA GLN A 77 40.89 3.71 37.00
C GLN A 77 39.64 4.57 37.31
N GLU A 78 39.03 4.54 38.50
CA GLU A 78 38.84 3.49 39.55
C GLU A 78 37.85 4.03 40.62
N ASN A 79 37.63 3.27 41.71
CA ASN A 79 36.87 3.60 42.94
C ASN A 79 35.33 3.61 42.78
N SER A 80 34.57 2.69 43.41
CA SER A 80 34.29 2.51 44.86
C SER A 80 33.27 3.55 45.38
N ASP A 81 32.31 3.24 46.25
CA ASP A 81 32.26 2.25 47.34
C ASP A 81 30.82 1.77 47.66
N GLN A 82 30.72 0.59 48.32
CA GLN A 82 29.85 0.22 49.49
C GLN A 82 28.32 0.52 49.46
N SER A 83 27.40 -0.25 50.07
CA SER A 83 27.47 -1.40 51.01
C SER A 83 26.17 -2.23 50.98
N SER A 84 26.28 -3.55 51.25
CA SER A 84 25.17 -4.46 51.65
C SER A 84 24.92 -4.37 53.18
N PRO A 85 24.23 -5.32 53.87
CA PRO A 85 23.18 -6.31 53.50
C PRO A 85 21.89 -6.06 54.34
N ASP A 86 20.78 -6.79 54.22
CA ASP A 86 20.37 -8.09 54.83
C ASP A 86 18.83 -8.19 54.61
N GLY A 87 18.10 -9.30 54.71
CA GLY A 87 18.40 -10.69 55.05
C GLY A 87 17.14 -11.37 55.63
N GLN A 88 16.91 -12.66 55.33
CA GLN A 88 15.93 -13.55 56.03
C GLN A 88 14.41 -13.24 55.80
N GLN A 89 13.42 -14.15 55.88
CA GLN A 89 13.36 -15.62 56.05
C GLN A 89 12.00 -16.16 55.51
N ARG A 90 11.86 -17.49 55.40
CA ARG A 90 10.65 -18.31 55.04
C ARG A 90 10.13 -19.04 56.30
N PRO A 91 9.03 -19.85 56.33
CA PRO A 91 7.82 -20.02 55.49
C PRO A 91 6.54 -19.79 56.38
N PRO A 92 5.44 -20.60 56.50
CA PRO A 92 4.70 -21.52 55.60
C PRO A 92 3.13 -21.31 55.57
N SER A 93 2.41 -22.25 54.92
CA SER A 93 1.02 -22.78 55.12
C SER A 93 -0.06 -22.00 55.91
N SER A 94 -1.35 -21.90 55.50
CA SER A 94 -2.25 -23.01 55.06
C SER A 94 -3.63 -22.54 54.50
N SER A 95 -4.23 -23.37 53.63
CA SER A 95 -5.69 -23.64 53.44
C SER A 95 -6.77 -22.54 53.31
N GLY A 96 -7.54 -22.60 52.21
CA GLY A 96 -9.02 -22.53 52.24
C GLY A 96 -9.72 -21.31 51.60
N GLY A 97 -10.90 -21.55 51.00
CA GLY A 97 -11.95 -20.52 50.85
C GLY A 97 -12.30 -20.04 49.44
N SER A 98 -13.43 -20.50 48.92
CA SER A 98 -14.08 -20.10 47.66
C SER A 98 -14.72 -18.69 47.66
N ARG A 99 -14.74 -18.01 46.49
CA ARG A 99 -15.66 -16.91 46.05
C ARG A 99 -15.61 -15.63 46.93
N ASP A 100 -15.71 -14.39 46.44
CA ASP A 100 -16.37 -13.85 45.24
C ASP A 100 -15.79 -12.44 44.88
N GLY A 101 -16.17 -11.87 43.72
CA GLY A 101 -16.12 -10.43 43.35
C GLY A 101 -14.87 -9.54 43.61
N GLY A 102 -14.22 -9.05 42.54
CA GLY A 102 -13.18 -8.00 42.68
C GLY A 102 -12.69 -7.35 41.37
N MET A 103 -12.69 -6.01 41.33
CA MET A 103 -12.40 -5.15 40.17
C MET A 103 -10.96 -5.23 39.59
N SER A 104 -10.87 -5.01 38.27
CA SER A 104 -9.85 -4.22 37.54
C SER A 104 -8.35 -4.44 37.81
N ARG A 105 -7.64 -5.01 36.81
CA ARG A 105 -6.27 -4.57 36.42
C ARG A 105 -6.06 -4.60 34.90
N ARG A 106 -5.41 -3.56 34.37
CA ARG A 106 -4.97 -3.43 32.97
C ARG A 106 -3.97 -4.53 32.56
N PRO A 107 -4.01 -5.01 31.31
CA PRO A 107 -2.82 -5.46 30.58
C PRO A 107 -2.09 -4.26 29.92
N LEU A 108 -0.77 -4.36 29.78
CA LEU A 108 0.08 -3.31 29.20
C LEU A 108 0.07 -3.32 27.66
N ALA A 109 0.33 -2.16 27.07
CA ALA A 109 0.43 -1.98 25.63
C ALA A 109 1.60 -2.78 25.02
N LEU A 110 1.32 -3.57 23.99
CA LEU A 110 2.33 -4.19 23.14
C LEU A 110 2.85 -3.16 22.12
N ARG A 111 4.18 -3.04 22.03
CA ARG A 111 4.84 -2.11 21.12
C ARG A 111 4.84 -2.64 19.69
N SER A 112 4.25 -1.89 18.76
CA SER A 112 4.33 -2.14 17.32
C SER A 112 5.79 -2.14 16.82
N THR A 113 6.25 -3.26 16.28
CA THR A 113 7.62 -3.39 15.75
C THR A 113 7.72 -2.85 14.32
N SER A 114 8.58 -1.84 14.14
CA SER A 114 8.97 -1.32 12.83
C SER A 114 10.50 -1.39 12.67
N ALA A 115 11.00 -2.27 11.79
CA ALA A 115 12.36 -2.27 11.20
C ALA A 115 13.57 -2.44 12.20
N ILE A 116 14.80 -2.85 11.84
CA ILE A 116 15.44 -3.51 10.67
C ILE A 116 16.82 -4.08 11.13
N ALA A 117 17.36 -5.09 10.41
CA ALA A 117 18.77 -5.54 10.38
C ALA A 117 19.43 -6.17 11.64
N GLY A 118 20.47 -6.99 11.39
CA GLY A 118 21.30 -7.63 12.41
C GLY A 118 22.78 -7.73 12.02
N LYS A 119 23.59 -8.34 12.89
CA LYS A 119 24.97 -8.82 12.64
C LYS A 119 25.19 -10.08 13.49
N GLY A 120 25.94 -11.05 12.97
CA GLY A 120 26.22 -12.33 13.65
C GLY A 120 27.67 -12.45 14.13
N GLY A 121 28.03 -13.61 14.70
CA GLY A 121 29.41 -13.96 15.00
C GLY A 121 29.64 -15.08 16.01
N GLY A 122 29.71 -16.33 15.55
CA GLY A 122 30.56 -17.38 16.13
C GLY A 122 30.04 -18.18 17.36
N PRO A 123 30.44 -19.46 17.52
CA PRO A 123 30.01 -20.35 18.60
C PRO A 123 31.01 -20.36 19.78
N PRO A 124 30.74 -21.12 20.87
CA PRO A 124 31.41 -22.44 20.91
C PRO A 124 30.63 -23.61 21.54
N ALA A 125 31.07 -24.80 21.15
CA ALA A 125 31.26 -26.04 21.92
C ALA A 125 30.17 -26.62 22.84
N ALA A 126 29.91 -27.91 22.63
CA ALA A 126 29.18 -28.79 23.54
C ALA A 126 30.09 -29.40 24.62
N SER A 127 29.46 -29.83 25.72
CA SER A 127 30.03 -30.71 26.75
C SER A 127 28.87 -31.46 27.43
N ILE A 128 28.92 -32.70 27.91
CA ILE A 128 29.84 -33.85 27.92
C ILE A 128 29.06 -34.93 28.71
N ALA A 129 29.11 -36.21 28.29
CA ALA A 129 28.82 -37.42 29.10
C ALA A 129 27.40 -37.55 29.77
N THR A 130 26.91 -38.72 30.18
CA THR A 130 27.56 -39.96 30.63
C THR A 130 26.99 -41.25 30.03
N ALA A 131 27.79 -42.31 30.11
CA ALA A 131 27.54 -43.63 29.53
C ALA A 131 26.95 -44.64 30.52
N ALA A 132 26.49 -45.78 30.00
CA ALA A 132 26.36 -47.04 30.73
C ALA A 132 26.81 -48.21 29.82
N ASN A 133 27.62 -49.13 30.37
CA ASN A 133 28.17 -50.30 29.68
C ASN A 133 27.17 -51.47 29.64
N ASN A 134 27.30 -52.39 28.66
CA ASN A 134 27.81 -53.74 28.96
C ASN A 134 27.97 -54.70 27.76
N THR A 135 29.12 -55.41 27.78
CA THR A 135 29.38 -56.81 27.37
C THR A 135 29.27 -57.31 25.90
N THR A 136 30.43 -57.84 25.47
CA THR A 136 30.88 -58.61 24.28
C THR A 136 30.60 -60.15 24.37
N PRO A 137 31.06 -61.05 23.45
CA PRO A 137 31.36 -61.04 21.99
C PRO A 137 30.79 -62.33 21.28
N PRO A 138 31.46 -63.00 20.30
CA PRO A 138 31.77 -62.67 18.90
C PRO A 138 31.21 -63.70 17.87
N ASP A 139 31.37 -63.46 16.55
CA ASP A 139 32.05 -64.47 15.70
C ASP A 139 32.68 -63.90 14.40
N ARG A 140 33.45 -64.74 13.70
CA ARG A 140 34.45 -64.41 12.67
C ARG A 140 33.96 -64.53 11.22
N THR A 141 34.58 -63.77 10.32
CA THR A 141 35.41 -64.22 9.15
C THR A 141 35.57 -63.04 8.16
N ALA A 142 36.53 -62.96 7.22
CA ALA A 142 37.99 -63.18 7.16
C ALA A 142 38.40 -63.24 5.66
N SER A 143 39.26 -62.29 5.20
CA SER A 143 40.03 -62.17 3.91
C SER A 143 39.89 -60.75 3.31
N SER A 144 40.91 -59.92 3.04
CA SER A 144 42.26 -60.04 2.39
C SER A 144 42.15 -60.16 0.84
N GLN A 145 42.87 -59.45 -0.05
CA GLN A 145 44.19 -58.75 -0.11
C GLN A 145 44.12 -57.61 -1.21
N THR A 146 44.63 -56.36 -1.06
CA THR A 146 45.94 -55.74 -1.47
C THR A 146 46.23 -55.61 -3.02
N PRO A 147 47.31 -54.92 -3.55
CA PRO A 147 47.15 -53.53 -4.10
C PRO A 147 47.92 -53.09 -5.42
N ALA A 148 47.46 -52.00 -6.08
CA ALA A 148 48.23 -50.94 -6.85
C ALA A 148 49.03 -51.31 -8.16
N PRO A 149 49.69 -50.39 -8.94
CA PRO A 149 49.49 -48.95 -9.27
C PRO A 149 49.49 -48.59 -10.83
N PRO A 150 50.29 -47.66 -11.45
CA PRO A 150 49.76 -46.37 -11.98
C PRO A 150 50.18 -45.90 -13.42
N ALA A 151 49.51 -44.89 -13.99
CA ALA A 151 49.97 -43.95 -15.06
C ALA A 151 48.85 -42.93 -15.42
N ARG A 152 49.04 -41.69 -15.92
CA ARG A 152 50.20 -40.80 -16.16
C ARG A 152 49.69 -39.33 -16.20
N SER A 153 50.57 -38.36 -16.02
CA SER A 153 50.26 -36.92 -15.99
C SER A 153 50.40 -36.20 -17.35
N ALA A 154 49.69 -35.07 -17.50
CA ALA A 154 50.00 -33.99 -18.45
C ALA A 154 49.64 -32.62 -17.83
N THR A 155 50.40 -31.58 -18.14
CA THR A 155 50.52 -30.36 -17.30
C THR A 155 49.98 -29.07 -17.93
N GLN A 156 49.48 -28.20 -17.05
CA GLN A 156 49.48 -26.71 -17.11
C GLN A 156 48.87 -25.98 -18.34
N ARG A 157 47.88 -25.12 -18.06
CA ARG A 157 48.15 -23.68 -17.87
C ARG A 157 47.01 -22.96 -17.13
N ALA A 158 47.36 -21.98 -16.31
CA ALA A 158 46.41 -21.07 -15.67
C ALA A 158 46.28 -19.78 -16.49
N SER A 159 45.07 -19.23 -16.57
CA SER A 159 44.81 -17.86 -17.05
C SER A 159 43.67 -17.25 -16.23
N ALA A 160 43.86 -16.02 -15.74
CA ALA A 160 42.96 -15.38 -14.80
C ALA A 160 41.54 -15.17 -15.36
N GLY A 161 40.54 -15.74 -14.70
CA GLY A 161 39.13 -15.46 -14.97
C GLY A 161 38.70 -14.17 -14.26
N ALA A 162 38.38 -13.13 -15.03
CA ALA A 162 37.81 -11.90 -14.49
C ALA A 162 36.46 -12.19 -13.80
N SER A 163 36.22 -11.54 -12.66
CA SER A 163 34.96 -11.64 -11.91
C SER A 163 33.80 -11.01 -12.68
N ALA A 164 33.15 -11.80 -13.53
CA ALA A 164 31.87 -11.46 -14.11
C ALA A 164 30.78 -11.61 -13.03
N SER A 165 30.36 -10.49 -12.45
CA SER A 165 29.20 -10.45 -11.55
C SER A 165 27.98 -11.02 -12.26
N LYS A 166 27.56 -12.23 -11.85
CA LYS A 166 26.29 -12.82 -12.27
C LYS A 166 25.16 -11.99 -11.67
N ARG A 167 24.67 -11.00 -12.42
CA ARG A 167 23.33 -10.45 -12.20
C ARG A 167 22.36 -11.63 -12.22
N SER A 168 21.68 -11.86 -11.10
CA SER A 168 20.61 -12.84 -11.03
C SER A 168 19.48 -12.39 -11.96
N ALA A 169 19.43 -12.95 -13.16
CA ALA A 169 18.23 -12.88 -13.98
C ALA A 169 17.16 -13.68 -13.24
N THR A 170 16.22 -12.98 -12.61
CA THR A 170 14.99 -13.59 -12.12
C THR A 170 14.23 -14.12 -13.32
N ASN A 171 14.29 -15.43 -13.57
CA ASN A 171 13.43 -16.09 -14.53
C ASN A 171 11.99 -15.81 -14.12
N SER A 172 11.35 -14.84 -14.79
CA SER A 172 9.93 -14.58 -14.63
C SER A 172 9.18 -15.81 -15.15
N ILE A 173 8.70 -16.62 -14.21
CA ILE A 173 7.96 -17.84 -14.53
C ILE A 173 6.64 -17.39 -15.15
N TYR A 174 6.44 -17.74 -16.42
CA TYR A 174 5.17 -17.55 -17.09
C TYR A 174 4.12 -18.47 -16.46
N THR A 175 3.01 -17.89 -16.01
CA THR A 175 1.87 -18.62 -15.46
C THR A 175 0.82 -18.81 -16.55
N PRO A 176 0.48 -20.04 -16.98
CA PRO A 176 -0.67 -20.26 -17.86
C PRO A 176 -1.97 -19.91 -17.13
N PHE A 177 -3.05 -19.68 -17.86
CA PHE A 177 -4.38 -19.55 -17.23
C PHE A 177 -4.69 -20.79 -16.39
N PRO A 178 -5.27 -20.63 -15.18
CA PRO A 178 -5.70 -21.78 -14.39
C PRO A 178 -6.77 -22.56 -15.16
N PRO A 179 -6.75 -23.91 -15.10
CA PRO A 179 -7.83 -24.70 -15.68
C PRO A 179 -9.15 -24.37 -14.98
N LEU A 180 -10.26 -24.48 -15.71
CA LEU A 180 -11.60 -24.38 -15.11
C LEU A 180 -11.74 -25.44 -14.01
N ALA A 181 -12.18 -25.02 -12.83
CA ALA A 181 -12.43 -25.94 -11.72
C ALA A 181 -13.51 -26.97 -12.11
N SER A 182 -13.28 -28.25 -11.82
CA SER A 182 -14.31 -29.26 -12.02
C SER A 182 -15.51 -28.96 -11.11
N PRO A 183 -16.77 -29.04 -11.58
CA PRO A 183 -17.95 -28.91 -10.74
C PRO A 183 -17.99 -29.88 -9.56
N THR A 184 -17.26 -31.00 -9.63
CA THR A 184 -17.20 -32.04 -8.58
C THR A 184 -16.05 -31.88 -7.59
N THR A 185 -15.04 -31.04 -7.88
CA THR A 185 -13.87 -30.83 -7.00
C THR A 185 -13.64 -29.36 -6.65
N GLY A 186 -14.46 -28.46 -7.19
CA GLY A 186 -14.50 -27.07 -6.77
C GLY A 186 -15.00 -26.95 -5.32
N PRO A 187 -14.65 -25.87 -4.61
CA PRO A 187 -15.23 -25.60 -3.31
C PRO A 187 -16.75 -25.42 -3.43
N GLU A 188 -17.50 -25.94 -2.47
CA GLU A 188 -18.94 -25.73 -2.43
C GLU A 188 -19.23 -24.27 -2.04
N VAL A 189 -19.88 -23.53 -2.95
CA VAL A 189 -20.19 -22.11 -2.77
C VAL A 189 -21.68 -21.89 -2.94
N GLN A 190 -22.29 -21.23 -1.96
CA GLN A 190 -23.72 -20.91 -1.99
C GLN A 190 -24.07 -20.01 -3.18
N PRO A 191 -25.09 -20.36 -3.99
CA PRO A 191 -25.54 -19.53 -5.10
C PRO A 191 -25.88 -18.10 -4.66
N ALA A 192 -25.47 -17.13 -5.46
CA ALA A 192 -25.84 -15.72 -5.26
C ALA A 192 -27.10 -15.38 -6.07
N PRO A 193 -28.01 -14.55 -5.52
CA PRO A 193 -29.02 -13.88 -6.34
C PRO A 193 -28.33 -12.88 -7.28
N SER A 194 -28.94 -12.59 -8.43
CA SER A 194 -28.42 -11.62 -9.42
C SER A 194 -28.31 -10.17 -8.93
N SER A 195 -28.84 -9.87 -7.73
CA SER A 195 -28.74 -8.60 -7.02
C SER A 195 -27.63 -8.56 -5.94
N GLY A 196 -27.04 -9.72 -5.61
CA GLY A 196 -25.99 -9.87 -4.60
C GLY A 196 -24.58 -9.65 -5.17
N MET A 197 -23.67 -9.18 -4.33
CA MET A 197 -22.23 -9.15 -4.66
C MET A 197 -21.62 -10.54 -4.48
N TYR A 198 -20.63 -10.89 -5.31
CA TYR A 198 -19.99 -12.21 -5.28
C TYR A 198 -18.46 -12.09 -5.33
N TRP A 199 -17.77 -12.72 -4.38
CA TRP A 199 -16.31 -12.85 -4.41
C TRP A 199 -15.87 -14.11 -5.18
N SER A 200 -14.98 -13.93 -6.14
CA SER A 200 -14.27 -14.99 -6.85
C SER A 200 -12.77 -14.70 -6.91
N ARG A 201 -11.95 -15.74 -7.08
CA ARG A 201 -10.52 -15.58 -7.37
C ARG A 201 -10.36 -15.33 -8.87
N ALA A 202 -9.60 -14.31 -9.25
CA ALA A 202 -9.42 -13.95 -10.66
C ALA A 202 -8.63 -15.04 -11.41
N PRO A 203 -9.05 -15.44 -12.62
CA PRO A 203 -8.34 -16.42 -13.44
C PRO A 203 -7.16 -15.75 -14.17
N VAL A 204 -6.12 -15.37 -13.44
CA VAL A 204 -4.97 -14.63 -14.00
C VAL A 204 -3.92 -15.52 -14.66
N SER A 205 -3.27 -15.01 -15.71
CA SER A 205 -2.14 -15.64 -16.40
C SER A 205 -1.00 -14.64 -16.65
N GLY A 206 0.07 -15.06 -17.34
CA GLY A 206 1.16 -14.21 -17.78
C GLY A 206 2.31 -14.10 -16.77
N GLN A 207 3.04 -12.97 -16.81
CA GLN A 207 4.16 -12.69 -15.92
C GLN A 207 3.68 -11.95 -14.67
N GLY A 208 3.12 -12.70 -13.73
CA GLY A 208 2.62 -12.18 -12.46
C GLY A 208 3.68 -11.51 -11.57
N HIS A 209 3.21 -10.68 -10.64
CA HIS A 209 4.05 -10.07 -9.62
C HIS A 209 4.37 -11.05 -8.47
N PRO A 210 5.48 -10.86 -7.72
CA PRO A 210 5.70 -11.58 -6.46
C PRO A 210 4.63 -11.21 -5.43
N ALA A 211 4.62 -11.88 -4.28
CA ALA A 211 3.84 -11.42 -3.13
C ALA A 211 4.18 -9.97 -2.76
N LEU A 212 3.19 -9.08 -2.75
CA LEU A 212 3.37 -7.64 -2.55
C LEU A 212 2.33 -7.04 -1.59
N ARG A 213 2.81 -6.26 -0.63
CA ARG A 213 2.01 -5.35 0.20
C ARG A 213 2.50 -3.92 0.09
N ALA A 214 1.61 -2.97 0.38
CA ALA A 214 1.87 -1.53 0.36
C ALA A 214 2.47 -1.06 -0.97
N HIS A 215 2.07 -1.71 -2.07
CA HIS A 215 2.32 -1.32 -3.46
C HIS A 215 1.28 -0.28 -3.90
N THR A 216 1.51 0.38 -5.04
CA THR A 216 0.47 1.18 -5.69
C THR A 216 -0.32 0.30 -6.66
N THR A 217 -1.61 0.54 -6.77
CA THR A 217 -2.46 -0.03 -7.83
C THR A 217 -3.25 1.12 -8.44
N THR A 218 -3.12 1.32 -9.75
CA THR A 218 -3.77 2.45 -10.46
C THR A 218 -4.18 2.01 -11.85
N ILE A 219 -5.40 2.36 -12.27
CA ILE A 219 -5.95 1.93 -13.56
C ILE A 219 -5.92 3.07 -14.60
N ILE A 220 -5.55 2.76 -15.85
CA ILE A 220 -5.70 3.64 -17.02
C ILE A 220 -6.19 2.78 -18.21
N GLY A 221 -7.41 3.05 -18.68
CA GLY A 221 -8.12 2.14 -19.59
C GLY A 221 -8.48 0.84 -18.85
N SER A 222 -8.28 -0.31 -19.47
CA SER A 222 -8.36 -1.63 -18.81
C SER A 222 -7.05 -2.09 -18.16
N ASN A 223 -5.97 -1.32 -18.30
CA ASN A 223 -4.66 -1.68 -17.73
C ASN A 223 -4.53 -1.21 -16.28
N ILE A 224 -4.33 -2.16 -15.38
CA ILE A 224 -4.06 -1.94 -13.95
C ILE A 224 -2.55 -2.02 -13.73
N TYR A 225 -1.95 -0.89 -13.38
CA TYR A 225 -0.53 -0.75 -13.13
C TYR A 225 -0.27 -0.97 -11.64
N VAL A 226 0.56 -1.98 -11.34
CA VAL A 226 1.07 -2.28 -10.00
C VAL A 226 2.54 -1.91 -9.93
N PHE A 227 2.88 -0.94 -9.08
CA PHE A 227 4.25 -0.47 -8.91
C PHE A 227 4.67 -0.43 -7.44
N GLY A 228 5.90 -0.91 -7.20
CA GLY A 228 6.56 -0.88 -5.91
C GLY A 228 5.97 -1.87 -4.89
N GLY A 229 5.96 -1.45 -3.62
CA GLY A 229 5.60 -2.28 -2.48
C GLY A 229 6.77 -3.07 -1.91
N CYS A 230 6.47 -4.01 -1.02
CA CYS A 230 7.46 -4.86 -0.38
C CYS A 230 6.95 -6.27 -0.08
N ASP A 231 7.87 -7.20 0.16
CA ASP A 231 7.59 -8.47 0.85
C ASP A 231 7.99 -8.36 2.34
N SER A 232 8.47 -9.45 2.95
CA SER A 232 9.06 -9.46 4.29
C SER A 232 10.55 -9.11 4.33
N ARG A 233 11.23 -9.01 3.18
CA ARG A 233 12.69 -8.90 3.04
C ARG A 233 13.15 -7.61 2.35
N ALA A 234 12.43 -7.16 1.33
CA ALA A 234 12.83 -6.03 0.49
C ALA A 234 11.63 -5.20 0.01
N CYS A 235 11.89 -3.93 -0.32
CA CYS A 235 11.01 -3.13 -1.17
C CYS A 235 11.38 -3.35 -2.65
N PHE A 236 10.46 -3.04 -3.55
CA PHE A 236 10.64 -3.20 -5.00
C PHE A 236 10.41 -1.88 -5.75
N ASN A 237 10.91 -1.79 -6.98
CA ASN A 237 10.63 -0.74 -7.97
C ASN A 237 10.26 -1.33 -9.34
N ASP A 238 9.76 -2.56 -9.33
CA ASP A 238 9.24 -3.22 -10.52
C ASP A 238 7.87 -2.66 -10.90
N LEU A 239 7.58 -2.64 -12.20
CA LEU A 239 6.27 -2.36 -12.76
C LEU A 239 5.66 -3.64 -13.33
N TYR A 240 4.44 -3.94 -12.91
CA TYR A 240 3.60 -4.98 -13.48
C TYR A 240 2.31 -4.35 -14.00
N VAL A 241 1.76 -4.90 -15.09
CA VAL A 241 0.51 -4.43 -15.69
C VAL A 241 -0.41 -5.63 -15.90
N LEU A 242 -1.57 -5.60 -15.24
CA LEU A 242 -2.67 -6.53 -15.47
C LEU A 242 -3.64 -5.90 -16.47
N ASP A 243 -3.83 -6.55 -17.61
CA ASP A 243 -4.99 -6.30 -18.46
C ASP A 243 -6.23 -6.88 -17.73
N ALA A 244 -7.17 -6.02 -17.35
CA ALA A 244 -8.37 -6.40 -16.58
C ALA A 244 -9.51 -6.99 -17.43
N ASP A 245 -9.40 -6.92 -18.76
CA ASP A 245 -10.31 -7.59 -19.69
C ASP A 245 -9.80 -8.99 -20.00
N ALA A 246 -8.50 -9.13 -20.26
CA ALA A 246 -7.85 -10.41 -20.57
C ALA A 246 -7.44 -11.22 -19.32
N PHE A 247 -7.43 -10.62 -18.13
CA PHE A 247 -6.79 -11.16 -16.92
C PHE A 247 -5.34 -11.62 -17.14
N HIS A 248 -4.59 -10.88 -17.96
CA HIS A 248 -3.22 -11.21 -18.33
C HIS A 248 -2.20 -10.24 -17.73
N TRP A 249 -1.24 -10.77 -16.96
CA TRP A 249 -0.12 -10.01 -16.42
C TRP A 249 1.02 -9.89 -17.42
N SER A 250 1.54 -8.68 -17.55
CA SER A 250 2.80 -8.38 -18.23
C SER A 250 3.74 -7.63 -17.30
N ARG A 251 5.05 -7.81 -17.51
CA ARG A 251 6.11 -7.03 -16.87
C ARG A 251 6.81 -6.22 -17.95
N PRO A 252 6.29 -5.03 -18.31
CA PRO A 252 6.83 -4.23 -19.41
C PRO A 252 8.27 -3.79 -19.11
N TYR A 253 9.08 -3.67 -20.17
CA TYR A 253 10.40 -3.06 -20.05
C TYR A 253 10.24 -1.55 -19.77
N VAL A 254 10.76 -1.10 -18.63
CA VAL A 254 10.77 0.31 -18.22
C VAL A 254 12.14 0.94 -18.42
N SER A 255 12.17 2.23 -18.74
CA SER A 255 13.41 2.99 -18.98
C SER A 255 13.37 4.38 -18.33
N GLY A 256 14.49 5.11 -18.37
CA GLY A 256 14.58 6.48 -17.85
C GLY A 256 14.93 6.54 -16.36
N GLU A 257 14.38 7.54 -15.66
CA GLU A 257 14.69 7.83 -14.26
C GLU A 257 13.82 6.99 -13.32
N ILE A 258 14.06 5.67 -13.33
CA ILE A 258 13.29 4.68 -12.56
C ILE A 258 13.38 5.03 -11.06
N PRO A 259 12.25 5.07 -10.31
CA PRO A 259 12.29 5.30 -8.87
C PRO A 259 13.13 4.25 -8.13
N VAL A 260 13.66 4.64 -6.96
CA VAL A 260 14.24 3.67 -6.02
C VAL A 260 13.16 2.69 -5.52
N PRO A 261 13.53 1.54 -4.93
CA PRO A 261 12.56 0.65 -4.30
C PRO A 261 11.73 1.35 -3.21
N LEU A 262 10.40 1.34 -3.34
CA LEU A 262 9.49 2.14 -2.52
C LEU A 262 8.26 1.34 -2.09
N ARG A 263 7.80 1.58 -0.87
CA ARG A 263 6.49 1.13 -0.37
C ARG A 263 5.74 2.29 0.30
N ALA A 264 4.42 2.15 0.41
CA ALA A 264 3.50 3.15 0.96
C ALA A 264 3.69 4.57 0.37
N MET A 265 4.08 4.66 -0.90
CA MET A 265 3.93 5.84 -1.77
C MET A 265 2.49 5.95 -2.29
N THR A 266 2.17 7.07 -2.95
CA THR A 266 0.94 7.18 -3.74
C THR A 266 1.25 7.17 -5.24
N CYS A 267 0.25 6.78 -6.05
CA CYS A 267 0.26 6.87 -7.50
C CYS A 267 -1.10 7.42 -7.95
N THR A 268 -1.10 8.41 -8.82
CA THR A 268 -2.31 9.03 -9.37
C THR A 268 -2.23 9.07 -10.90
N ALA A 269 -3.28 8.61 -11.57
CA ALA A 269 -3.39 8.72 -13.02
C ALA A 269 -3.68 10.18 -13.42
N VAL A 270 -2.88 10.73 -14.35
CA VAL A 270 -3.09 12.04 -14.97
C VAL A 270 -3.05 11.83 -16.49
N GLY A 271 -4.23 11.64 -17.09
CA GLY A 271 -4.36 11.24 -18.49
C GLY A 271 -3.72 9.85 -18.74
N LYS A 272 -2.75 9.78 -19.65
CA LYS A 272 -1.98 8.55 -19.96
C LYS A 272 -0.63 8.48 -19.21
N LYS A 273 -0.57 9.07 -18.02
CA LYS A 273 0.65 9.05 -17.19
C LYS A 273 0.31 8.74 -15.74
N LEU A 274 1.25 8.10 -15.05
CA LEU A 274 1.19 7.86 -13.61
C LEU A 274 2.12 8.83 -12.90
N VAL A 275 1.59 9.60 -11.96
CA VAL A 275 2.36 10.50 -11.09
C VAL A 275 2.52 9.82 -9.74
N ILE A 276 3.75 9.47 -9.37
CA ILE A 276 4.10 8.87 -8.08
C ILE A 276 4.67 9.93 -7.15
N PHE A 277 4.26 9.88 -5.88
CA PHE A 277 4.80 10.76 -4.84
C PHE A 277 5.15 10.01 -3.54
N GLY A 278 6.31 10.35 -3.00
CA GLY A 278 6.77 9.94 -1.68
C GLY A 278 7.01 8.44 -1.50
N GLY A 279 6.67 7.93 -0.31
CA GLY A 279 6.95 6.56 0.12
C GLY A 279 8.27 6.42 0.89
N GLY A 280 8.70 5.18 1.10
CA GLY A 280 9.97 4.87 1.75
C GLY A 280 10.42 3.43 1.50
N ASP A 281 11.69 3.13 1.76
CA ASP A 281 12.28 1.79 1.67
C ASP A 281 12.33 1.06 3.03
N GLY A 282 12.14 1.82 4.12
CA GLY A 282 12.24 1.35 5.50
C GLY A 282 13.02 2.37 6.32
N PRO A 283 14.35 2.45 6.15
CA PRO A 283 15.20 3.47 6.78
C PRO A 283 14.96 4.89 6.26
N ALA A 284 14.72 5.07 4.95
CA ALA A 284 14.56 6.37 4.32
C ALA A 284 13.14 6.59 3.80
N TYR A 285 12.66 7.83 3.96
CA TYR A 285 11.41 8.33 3.39
C TYR A 285 11.75 9.37 2.32
N TYR A 286 10.88 9.51 1.32
CA TYR A 286 11.09 10.34 0.15
C TYR A 286 9.95 11.34 -0.03
N ASN A 287 10.22 12.43 -0.75
CA ASN A 287 9.25 13.42 -1.25
C ASN A 287 9.50 13.74 -2.73
N ASP A 288 10.21 12.85 -3.42
CA ASP A 288 10.40 12.94 -4.86
C ASP A 288 9.07 12.70 -5.59
N VAL A 289 8.94 13.35 -6.75
CA VAL A 289 7.87 13.10 -7.72
C VAL A 289 8.48 12.40 -8.92
N TYR A 290 7.86 11.31 -9.35
CA TYR A 290 8.22 10.60 -10.58
C TYR A 290 7.00 10.50 -11.50
N VAL A 291 7.23 10.55 -12.81
CA VAL A 291 6.17 10.42 -13.82
C VAL A 291 6.51 9.28 -14.77
N LEU A 292 5.64 8.29 -14.88
CA LEU A 292 5.69 7.27 -15.93
C LEU A 292 4.77 7.69 -17.07
N ASP A 293 5.29 7.71 -18.29
CA ASP A 293 4.48 7.68 -19.50
C ASP A 293 4.07 6.23 -19.81
N THR A 294 2.77 5.93 -19.81
CA THR A 294 2.30 4.54 -20.00
C THR A 294 2.23 4.10 -21.46
N VAL A 295 2.50 5.00 -22.42
CA VAL A 295 2.55 4.68 -23.85
C VAL A 295 3.92 4.13 -24.25
N ASN A 296 4.99 4.60 -23.61
CA ASN A 296 6.38 4.22 -23.93
C ASN A 296 7.17 3.65 -22.74
N PHE A 297 6.53 3.48 -21.58
CA PHE A 297 7.11 2.94 -20.35
C PHE A 297 8.39 3.65 -19.88
N ARG A 298 8.49 4.96 -20.12
CA ARG A 298 9.62 5.79 -19.68
C ARG A 298 9.28 6.59 -18.44
N TRP A 299 10.09 6.42 -17.40
CA TRP A 299 10.11 7.24 -16.20
C TRP A 299 10.89 8.54 -16.41
N THR A 300 10.38 9.61 -15.82
CA THR A 300 11.09 10.88 -15.64
C THR A 300 10.98 11.36 -14.19
N LYS A 301 11.98 12.09 -13.73
CA LYS A 301 12.01 12.77 -12.44
C LYS A 301 11.93 14.29 -12.66
N PRO A 302 10.72 14.84 -12.89
CA PRO A 302 10.56 16.24 -13.26
C PRO A 302 11.08 17.18 -12.17
N LYS A 303 11.75 18.25 -12.60
CA LYS A 303 12.18 19.33 -11.70
C LYS A 303 10.96 20.12 -11.25
N ILE A 304 10.58 19.94 -9.99
CA ILE A 304 9.50 20.69 -9.35
C ILE A 304 9.89 22.16 -9.21
N GLN A 305 8.94 23.05 -9.47
CA GLN A 305 9.11 24.50 -9.39
C GLN A 305 8.73 25.04 -8.01
N GLY A 306 9.45 26.08 -7.57
CA GLY A 306 9.30 26.72 -6.26
C GLY A 306 10.02 25.99 -5.13
N ASP A 307 10.27 26.71 -4.03
CA ASP A 307 11.12 26.22 -2.92
C ASP A 307 10.33 25.45 -1.84
N ARG A 308 9.01 25.46 -1.92
CA ARG A 308 8.12 24.79 -0.96
C ARG A 308 7.77 23.40 -1.48
N VAL A 309 8.17 22.37 -0.76
CA VAL A 309 7.79 20.97 -1.02
C VAL A 309 7.20 20.34 0.26
N PRO A 310 6.33 19.33 0.16
CA PRO A 310 5.89 18.58 1.33
C PRO A 310 7.08 17.85 1.97
N SER A 311 7.01 17.60 3.27
CA SER A 311 7.96 16.73 3.96
C SER A 311 7.99 15.33 3.32
N LYS A 312 9.18 14.70 3.37
CA LYS A 312 9.38 13.27 3.10
C LYS A 312 8.34 12.46 3.85
N ARG A 313 7.56 11.62 3.17
CA ARG A 313 6.40 10.97 3.81
C ARG A 313 5.98 9.67 3.13
N ARG A 314 5.47 8.75 3.94
CA ARG A 314 4.80 7.51 3.49
C ARG A 314 3.40 7.39 4.09
N ALA A 315 2.61 6.44 3.60
CA ALA A 315 1.27 6.11 4.09
C ALA A 315 0.28 7.30 4.05
N HIS A 316 0.55 8.28 3.18
CA HIS A 316 -0.35 9.36 2.84
C HIS A 316 -1.32 8.90 1.74
N THR A 317 -2.34 9.70 1.46
CA THR A 317 -3.25 9.47 0.33
C THR A 317 -3.13 10.60 -0.69
N SER A 318 -3.58 10.35 -1.92
CA SER A 318 -3.62 11.35 -2.98
C SER A 318 -4.88 11.23 -3.84
N CYS A 319 -5.49 12.36 -4.20
CA CYS A 319 -6.63 12.40 -5.11
C CYS A 319 -6.42 13.47 -6.19
N LEU A 320 -6.68 13.14 -7.46
CA LEU A 320 -6.74 14.14 -8.53
C LEU A 320 -8.09 14.87 -8.50
N TYR A 321 -8.07 16.19 -8.54
CA TYR A 321 -9.26 17.00 -8.78
C TYR A 321 -8.92 18.25 -9.59
N LYS A 322 -9.71 18.49 -10.65
CA LYS A 322 -9.38 19.46 -11.70
C LYS A 322 -7.92 19.24 -12.13
N ASN A 323 -7.07 20.26 -12.13
CA ASN A 323 -5.65 20.17 -12.51
C ASN A 323 -4.69 20.01 -11.31
N GLY A 324 -5.13 19.43 -10.19
CA GLY A 324 -4.30 19.29 -8.99
C GLY A 324 -4.40 17.94 -8.30
N ILE A 325 -3.26 17.37 -7.90
CA ILE A 325 -3.20 16.21 -7.02
C ILE A 325 -3.16 16.72 -5.58
N TYR A 326 -4.20 16.44 -4.81
CA TYR A 326 -4.31 16.77 -3.39
C TYR A 326 -3.75 15.62 -2.57
N VAL A 327 -2.77 15.89 -1.71
CA VAL A 327 -2.14 14.94 -0.78
C VAL A 327 -2.55 15.29 0.64
N PHE A 328 -3.04 14.29 1.39
CA PHE A 328 -3.38 14.45 2.81
C PHE A 328 -2.62 13.46 3.71
N GLY A 329 -2.07 14.00 4.79
CA GLY A 329 -1.52 13.25 5.91
C GLY A 329 -0.32 12.36 5.57
N GLY A 330 -0.33 11.13 6.12
CA GLY A 330 0.79 10.20 6.15
C GLY A 330 1.64 10.36 7.40
N GLY A 331 2.91 9.97 7.33
CA GLY A 331 3.90 10.21 8.38
C GLY A 331 5.29 10.50 7.83
N ASP A 332 6.02 11.39 8.50
CA ASP A 332 7.34 11.91 8.06
C ASP A 332 8.55 11.13 8.57
N GLY A 333 8.32 10.17 9.47
CA GLY A 333 9.35 9.36 10.13
C GLY A 333 9.48 9.69 11.62
N VAL A 334 9.00 10.86 12.04
CA VAL A 334 8.93 11.30 13.43
C VAL A 334 7.49 11.30 13.94
N ARG A 335 6.54 11.75 13.11
CA ARG A 335 5.12 11.91 13.46
C ARG A 335 4.18 11.58 12.30
N ALA A 336 2.92 11.32 12.64
CA ALA A 336 1.82 11.38 11.69
C ALA A 336 1.53 12.83 11.29
N LEU A 337 0.82 13.03 10.18
CA LEU A 337 0.52 14.33 9.58
C LEU A 337 -0.98 14.50 9.31
N ASN A 338 -1.48 15.75 9.33
CA ASN A 338 -2.82 16.17 8.90
C ASN A 338 -2.78 17.42 7.99
N ASP A 339 -1.65 17.66 7.32
CA ASP A 339 -1.53 18.73 6.33
C ASP A 339 -2.16 18.33 4.99
N ILE A 340 -2.63 19.33 4.24
CA ILE A 340 -3.03 19.18 2.83
C ILE A 340 -2.05 19.93 1.95
N TRP A 341 -1.51 19.24 0.97
CA TRP A 341 -0.72 19.81 -0.13
C TRP A 341 -1.43 19.60 -1.46
N ARG A 342 -1.21 20.49 -2.42
CA ARG A 342 -1.64 20.34 -3.81
C ARG A 342 -0.43 20.42 -4.73
N LEU A 343 -0.21 19.40 -5.55
CA LEU A 343 0.69 19.45 -6.71
C LEU A 343 -0.12 19.95 -7.90
N ASP A 344 0.31 21.04 -8.55
CA ASP A 344 -0.27 21.41 -9.85
C ASP A 344 0.23 20.45 -10.93
N VAL A 345 -0.71 19.91 -11.71
CA VAL A 345 -0.45 18.95 -12.80
C VAL A 345 -1.09 19.39 -14.13
N SER A 346 -1.44 20.67 -14.26
CA SER A 346 -1.92 21.26 -15.53
C SER A 346 -0.89 21.14 -16.66
N ASP A 347 0.39 21.28 -16.32
CA ASP A 347 1.54 21.01 -17.18
C ASP A 347 2.56 20.18 -16.39
N LEU A 348 2.71 18.91 -16.77
CA LEU A 348 3.62 17.97 -16.10
C LEU A 348 5.11 18.33 -16.26
N SER A 349 5.45 19.32 -17.11
CA SER A 349 6.80 19.91 -17.18
C SER A 349 7.00 21.11 -16.24
N LYS A 350 5.92 21.64 -15.65
CA LYS A 350 5.92 22.83 -14.78
C LYS A 350 5.23 22.62 -13.43
N MET A 351 5.26 21.39 -12.92
CA MET A 351 4.61 21.05 -11.67
C MET A 351 5.21 21.83 -10.48
N SER A 352 4.33 22.28 -9.58
CA SER A 352 4.69 23.05 -8.37
C SER A 352 3.78 22.66 -7.21
N TRP A 353 4.29 22.75 -5.98
CA TRP A 353 3.50 22.46 -4.78
C TRP A 353 2.95 23.73 -4.14
N LYS A 354 1.71 23.64 -3.65
CA LYS A 354 1.08 24.62 -2.77
C LYS A 354 0.64 23.93 -1.48
N LEU A 355 1.03 24.47 -0.32
CA LEU A 355 0.42 24.10 0.96
C LEU A 355 -0.99 24.69 0.99
N ILE A 356 -1.99 23.82 1.23
CA ILE A 356 -3.41 24.18 1.28
C ILE A 356 -3.90 24.28 2.72
N SER A 357 -3.51 23.33 3.57
CA SER A 357 -3.81 23.33 5.01
C SER A 357 -2.56 22.92 5.78
N SER A 358 -2.13 23.76 6.73
CA SER A 358 -0.97 23.46 7.58
C SER A 358 -1.27 22.30 8.54
N PRO A 359 -0.25 21.54 8.97
CA PRO A 359 -0.45 20.57 10.04
C PRO A 359 -0.87 21.31 11.32
N SER A 360 -1.65 20.66 12.18
CA SER A 360 -1.97 21.18 13.50
C SER A 360 -0.68 21.36 14.31
N GLU A 361 -0.50 22.50 14.97
CA GLU A 361 0.62 22.68 15.89
C GLU A 361 0.50 21.66 17.03
N SER A 362 1.48 20.77 17.13
CA SER A 362 1.56 19.83 18.24
C SER A 362 1.82 20.62 19.52
N THR A 363 0.91 20.55 20.49
CA THR A 363 1.04 21.09 21.84
C THR A 363 2.12 20.34 22.63
N ALA A 364 3.37 20.51 22.21
CA ALA A 364 4.56 19.98 22.86
C ALA A 364 5.12 21.02 23.84
N THR A 365 4.97 20.73 25.14
CA THR A 365 5.73 21.32 26.26
C THR A 365 5.75 22.85 26.36
N SER A 366 4.72 23.42 27.00
CA SER A 366 4.89 24.67 27.76
C SER A 366 5.62 24.39 29.07
N SER A 367 6.96 24.30 29.02
CA SER A 367 7.78 24.40 30.22
C SER A 367 7.62 25.80 30.82
N PRO A 368 7.27 25.97 32.12
CA PRO A 368 7.03 27.28 32.71
C PRO A 368 8.36 28.01 32.93
N GLN A 369 8.76 28.87 31.99
CA GLN A 369 9.78 29.88 32.29
C GLN A 369 9.17 30.96 33.18
N SER A 370 9.66 30.97 34.43
CA SER A 370 9.43 32.04 35.39
C SER A 370 9.87 33.39 34.82
N ALA A 371 8.93 34.33 34.71
CA ALA A 371 9.20 35.74 34.51
C ALA A 371 8.34 36.54 35.50
N GLY A 372 8.82 36.67 36.74
CA GLY A 372 8.19 37.55 37.71
C GLY A 372 8.52 39.02 37.44
N LYS A 373 7.49 39.87 37.37
CA LYS A 373 7.51 41.23 37.95
C LYS A 373 6.12 41.86 38.01
N THR A 374 5.70 42.10 39.25
CA THR A 374 4.79 43.13 39.76
C THR A 374 4.51 44.34 38.85
N ALA A 375 3.24 44.81 38.80
CA ALA A 375 2.85 46.09 39.44
C ALA A 375 1.32 46.37 39.41
N THR A 376 0.80 46.81 40.57
CA THR A 376 -0.30 47.79 40.82
C THR A 376 -1.72 47.62 40.27
N ALA A 377 -2.68 47.85 41.17
CA ALA A 377 -4.12 47.93 40.91
C ALA A 377 -4.59 49.36 40.55
N GLY A 378 -5.81 49.47 40.00
CA GLY A 378 -6.53 50.72 39.79
C GLY A 378 -8.02 50.48 39.55
N ASN A 379 -8.88 51.02 40.42
CA ASN A 379 -10.34 50.85 40.36
C ASN A 379 -11.00 52.03 39.61
N ASN A 380 -12.05 51.79 38.81
CA ASN A 380 -13.41 52.33 39.10
C ASN A 380 -14.47 52.14 37.99
N ALA A 381 -15.67 51.78 38.46
CA ALA A 381 -17.01 52.28 38.09
C ALA A 381 -17.53 52.29 36.63
N THR A 382 -18.40 51.31 36.37
CA THR A 382 -19.83 51.48 35.98
C THR A 382 -20.22 52.35 34.78
N THR A 383 -20.77 51.71 33.74
CA THR A 383 -21.94 52.23 33.02
C THR A 383 -22.79 51.08 32.45
N THR A 384 -24.12 51.17 32.53
CA THR A 384 -25.06 50.08 32.20
C THR A 384 -25.92 50.40 30.98
N THR A 385 -26.01 49.48 30.02
CA THR A 385 -27.21 49.31 29.16
C THR A 385 -27.25 47.88 28.59
N PRO A 386 -28.39 47.17 28.59
CA PRO A 386 -28.44 45.74 28.26
C PRO A 386 -28.87 45.46 26.80
N GLY A 387 -28.35 44.38 26.18
CA GLY A 387 -28.80 44.02 24.83
C GLY A 387 -28.00 42.97 24.05
N ALA A 388 -27.55 41.86 24.67
CA ALA A 388 -27.06 40.71 23.91
C ALA A 388 -27.36 39.40 24.68
N ALA A 389 -27.95 38.41 23.99
CA ALA A 389 -28.26 37.12 24.58
C ALA A 389 -26.99 36.33 24.93
N SER A 390 -27.02 35.66 26.08
CA SER A 390 -25.87 35.02 26.71
C SER A 390 -25.18 33.99 25.82
N ALA A 391 -23.88 34.18 25.58
CA ALA A 391 -23.00 33.14 25.07
C ALA A 391 -22.73 32.12 26.17
N ILE A 392 -23.35 30.94 26.08
CA ILE A 392 -23.05 29.82 26.98
C ILE A 392 -21.69 29.24 26.59
N GLY A 393 -20.65 29.57 27.35
CA GLY A 393 -19.32 28.99 27.17
C GLY A 393 -19.28 27.52 27.58
N VAL A 394 -18.96 26.62 26.64
CA VAL A 394 -18.64 25.22 26.93
C VAL A 394 -17.46 24.76 26.06
N GLY A 395 -16.38 24.35 26.71
CA GLY A 395 -15.39 23.44 26.12
C GLY A 395 -14.20 24.10 25.42
N SER A 396 -13.00 23.67 25.83
CA SER A 396 -11.74 23.89 25.13
C SER A 396 -11.85 23.59 23.63
N GLY A 397 -11.27 24.48 22.80
CA GLY A 397 -11.36 24.40 21.35
C GLY A 397 -10.89 23.05 20.80
N LYS A 398 -11.85 22.22 20.36
CA LYS A 398 -11.56 21.04 19.55
C LYS A 398 -11.04 21.54 18.19
N ASP A 399 -9.86 21.08 17.79
CA ASP A 399 -9.35 21.34 16.45
C ASP A 399 -10.38 20.86 15.42
N LEU A 400 -10.79 21.75 14.52
CA LEU A 400 -11.90 21.52 13.59
C LEU A 400 -11.48 20.66 12.39
N ARG A 401 -10.49 19.78 12.56
CA ARG A 401 -9.87 18.97 11.50
C ARG A 401 -9.56 17.55 12.01
N PRO A 402 -9.36 16.56 11.13
CA PRO A 402 -8.92 15.23 11.54
C PRO A 402 -7.58 15.25 12.30
N LYS A 403 -7.49 14.40 13.33
CA LYS A 403 -6.19 13.99 13.91
C LYS A 403 -5.22 13.56 12.80
N ALA A 404 -3.94 13.87 13.01
CA ALA A 404 -2.82 13.41 12.20
C ALA A 404 -2.86 11.88 11.99
N ARG A 405 -2.70 11.40 10.75
CA ARG A 405 -2.94 9.99 10.41
C ARG A 405 -2.22 9.52 9.15
N GLY A 406 -1.82 8.25 9.14
CA GLY A 406 -1.43 7.51 7.96
C GLY A 406 -2.25 6.23 7.79
N TYR A 407 -2.14 5.61 6.62
CA TYR A 407 -2.91 4.41 6.21
C TYR A 407 -4.44 4.57 6.32
N HIS A 408 -4.94 5.81 6.31
CA HIS A 408 -6.32 6.14 5.99
C HIS A 408 -6.57 5.97 4.49
N THR A 409 -7.83 6.09 4.07
CA THR A 409 -8.17 6.31 2.67
C THR A 409 -8.65 7.73 2.45
N ALA A 410 -8.46 8.23 1.23
CA ALA A 410 -9.04 9.49 0.77
C ALA A 410 -9.66 9.30 -0.60
N ASN A 411 -10.83 9.88 -0.80
CA ASN A 411 -11.62 9.81 -2.03
C ASN A 411 -12.19 11.20 -2.32
N ILE A 412 -12.51 11.51 -3.57
CA ILE A 412 -12.99 12.85 -3.95
C ILE A 412 -14.26 12.77 -4.78
N VAL A 413 -15.27 13.53 -4.35
CA VAL A 413 -16.55 13.71 -5.06
C VAL A 413 -16.85 15.20 -5.07
N ASP A 414 -17.07 15.78 -6.25
CA ASP A 414 -17.48 17.18 -6.43
C ASP A 414 -16.70 18.20 -5.56
N GLY A 415 -15.37 18.12 -5.59
CA GLY A 415 -14.48 19.02 -4.82
C GLY A 415 -14.43 18.76 -3.31
N LYS A 416 -15.11 17.73 -2.81
CA LYS A 416 -15.11 17.33 -1.41
C LYS A 416 -14.21 16.11 -1.22
N LEU A 417 -13.12 16.31 -0.49
CA LEU A 417 -12.13 15.28 -0.15
C LEU A 417 -12.59 14.54 1.13
N ILE A 418 -13.00 13.30 0.96
CA ILE A 418 -13.54 12.42 1.99
C ILE A 418 -12.39 11.58 2.56
N ILE A 419 -12.10 11.71 3.85
CA ILE A 419 -11.08 10.96 4.58
C ILE A 419 -11.78 9.95 5.50
N PHE A 420 -11.35 8.68 5.47
CA PHE A 420 -11.86 7.66 6.41
C PHE A 420 -10.73 6.87 7.10
N GLY A 421 -10.87 6.72 8.41
CA GLY A 421 -10.03 5.84 9.23
C GLY A 421 -8.56 6.26 9.28
N GLY A 422 -7.66 5.28 9.27
CA GLY A 422 -6.22 5.42 9.44
C GLY A 422 -5.77 5.27 10.89
N SER A 423 -4.51 5.62 11.16
CA SER A 423 -3.91 5.58 12.49
C SER A 423 -2.82 6.64 12.65
N ASP A 424 -2.65 7.15 13.87
CA ASP A 424 -1.51 7.98 14.29
C ASP A 424 -0.31 7.16 14.79
N GLY A 425 -0.46 5.84 14.89
CA GLY A 425 0.51 4.90 15.48
C GLY A 425 0.16 4.44 16.90
N GLY A 426 -0.79 5.09 17.57
CA GLY A 426 -1.34 4.69 18.88
C GLY A 426 -2.81 4.28 18.80
N GLU A 427 -3.66 5.06 18.12
CA GLU A 427 -5.08 4.78 17.92
C GLU A 427 -5.37 4.36 16.47
N CYS A 428 -6.34 3.47 16.27
CA CYS A 428 -6.95 3.22 14.97
C CYS A 428 -8.27 4.00 14.88
N PHE A 429 -8.42 4.82 13.85
CA PHE A 429 -9.55 5.72 13.72
C PHE A 429 -10.73 5.07 12.97
N ASN A 430 -11.93 5.57 13.27
CA ASN A 430 -13.24 5.16 12.74
C ASN A 430 -14.07 6.34 12.21
N ASP A 431 -13.50 7.54 12.23
CA ASP A 431 -14.14 8.79 11.86
C ASP A 431 -14.08 9.04 10.35
N VAL A 432 -15.09 9.76 9.85
CA VAL A 432 -15.14 10.27 8.47
C VAL A 432 -15.06 11.79 8.53
N TRP A 433 -14.16 12.36 7.74
CA TRP A 433 -14.00 13.80 7.58
C TRP A 433 -14.18 14.20 6.13
N VAL A 434 -14.80 15.35 5.92
CA VAL A 434 -14.94 15.97 4.61
C VAL A 434 -14.17 17.28 4.63
N TYR A 435 -13.25 17.45 3.69
CA TYR A 435 -12.62 18.73 3.39
C TYR A 435 -13.17 19.29 2.09
N ASP A 436 -13.80 20.45 2.16
CA ASP A 436 -14.30 21.16 1.00
C ASP A 436 -13.17 21.99 0.40
N ILE A 437 -12.77 21.67 -0.84
CA ILE A 437 -11.58 22.26 -1.49
C ILE A 437 -11.82 23.71 -1.92
N GLU A 438 -13.07 24.12 -2.14
CA GLU A 438 -13.40 25.45 -2.66
C GLU A 438 -13.55 26.46 -1.53
N THR A 439 -14.16 26.07 -0.42
CA THR A 439 -14.30 26.89 0.80
C THR A 439 -13.13 26.75 1.77
N HIS A 440 -12.27 25.73 1.58
CA HIS A 440 -11.18 25.36 2.48
C HIS A 440 -11.60 24.94 3.91
N VAL A 441 -12.85 24.50 4.09
CA VAL A 441 -13.43 24.12 5.38
C VAL A 441 -13.36 22.60 5.61
N TRP A 442 -12.96 22.21 6.82
CA TRP A 442 -13.08 20.84 7.34
C TRP A 442 -14.40 20.65 8.09
N LYS A 443 -14.99 19.47 7.94
CA LYS A 443 -16.16 19.04 8.71
C LYS A 443 -16.06 17.55 9.06
N ALA A 444 -16.44 17.19 10.28
CA ALA A 444 -16.63 15.79 10.67
C ALA A 444 -18.00 15.33 10.17
N ALA A 445 -18.05 14.25 9.40
CA ALA A 445 -19.31 13.68 8.93
C ALA A 445 -19.93 12.81 10.05
N PRO A 446 -21.19 13.07 10.47
CA PRO A 446 -21.84 12.29 11.52
C PRO A 446 -22.30 10.93 10.98
N VAL A 447 -21.40 9.96 10.93
CA VAL A 447 -21.70 8.62 10.43
C VAL A 447 -22.41 7.74 11.46
N SER A 448 -23.48 7.08 11.03
CA SER A 448 -24.25 6.15 11.87
C SER A 448 -23.55 4.78 11.97
N GLY A 449 -23.04 4.44 13.15
CA GLY A 449 -22.21 3.25 13.39
C GLY A 449 -20.71 3.54 13.26
N THR A 450 -19.87 2.65 13.78
CA THR A 450 -18.42 2.90 13.83
C THR A 450 -17.62 1.66 13.42
N PHE A 451 -16.65 1.86 12.53
CA PHE A 451 -15.74 0.83 12.06
C PHE A 451 -14.31 1.39 12.10
N ARG A 452 -13.49 0.93 13.05
CA ARG A 452 -12.07 1.28 13.05
C ARG A 452 -11.40 0.63 11.85
N ARG A 453 -10.57 1.37 11.12
CA ARG A 453 -10.00 0.88 9.87
C ARG A 453 -8.70 1.58 9.49
N LEU A 454 -7.57 0.88 9.50
CA LEU A 454 -6.34 1.31 8.81
C LEU A 454 -5.93 0.32 7.72
N SER A 455 -5.11 0.77 6.77
CA SER A 455 -4.52 -0.05 5.70
C SER A 455 -5.56 -0.77 4.83
N HIS A 456 -6.77 -0.24 4.76
CA HIS A 456 -7.86 -0.68 3.90
C HIS A 456 -7.78 -0.01 2.53
N THR A 457 -8.54 -0.50 1.56
CA THR A 457 -8.85 0.25 0.33
C THR A 457 -10.25 0.85 0.43
N ALA A 458 -10.47 1.96 -0.26
CA ALA A 458 -11.78 2.57 -0.38
C ALA A 458 -11.96 3.10 -1.80
N THR A 459 -13.02 2.65 -2.49
CA THR A 459 -13.28 2.97 -3.90
C THR A 459 -14.70 3.53 -4.05
N ILE A 460 -14.87 4.64 -4.78
CA ILE A 460 -16.20 5.19 -5.10
C ILE A 460 -16.88 4.30 -6.16
N VAL A 461 -18.13 3.92 -5.89
CA VAL A 461 -19.03 3.24 -6.84
C VAL A 461 -20.42 3.86 -6.71
N GLY A 462 -20.81 4.69 -7.68
CA GLY A 462 -22.04 5.49 -7.58
C GLY A 462 -22.02 6.37 -6.32
N SER A 463 -23.14 6.37 -5.57
CA SER A 463 -23.28 7.09 -4.30
C SER A 463 -22.62 6.41 -3.09
N TYR A 464 -21.85 5.33 -3.29
CA TYR A 464 -21.25 4.55 -2.21
C TYR A 464 -19.72 4.58 -2.23
N LEU A 465 -19.14 4.61 -1.03
CA LEU A 465 -17.73 4.31 -0.81
C LEU A 465 -17.58 2.87 -0.34
N PHE A 466 -16.98 2.02 -1.18
CA PHE A 466 -16.71 0.61 -0.89
C PHE A 466 -15.38 0.47 -0.17
N VAL A 467 -15.43 0.15 1.12
CA VAL A 467 -14.27 -0.01 2.00
C VAL A 467 -13.97 -1.49 2.19
N ILE A 468 -12.89 -1.99 1.57
CA ILE A 468 -12.52 -3.40 1.55
C ILE A 468 -11.33 -3.68 2.47
N GLY A 469 -11.53 -4.65 3.37
CA GLY A 469 -10.52 -5.18 4.29
C GLY A 469 -9.88 -4.12 5.20
N GLY A 470 -8.58 -4.26 5.46
CA GLY A 470 -7.80 -3.46 6.40
C GLY A 470 -7.64 -4.13 7.76
N HIS A 471 -7.19 -3.34 8.75
CA HIS A 471 -6.98 -3.75 10.14
C HIS A 471 -7.81 -2.84 11.08
N ASP A 472 -8.48 -3.40 12.08
CA ASP A 472 -9.35 -2.63 12.99
C ASP A 472 -8.63 -2.06 14.23
N GLY A 473 -7.38 -2.48 14.44
CA GLY A 473 -6.59 -2.24 15.65
C GLY A 473 -6.21 -3.53 16.38
N ASN A 474 -6.93 -4.63 16.15
CA ASN A 474 -6.71 -5.96 16.73
C ASN A 474 -6.43 -7.02 15.65
N GLU A 475 -7.23 -7.04 14.58
CA GLU A 475 -7.19 -8.07 13.54
C GLU A 475 -7.34 -7.51 12.12
N TYR A 476 -6.93 -8.30 11.13
CA TYR A 476 -7.16 -8.01 9.73
C TYR A 476 -8.53 -8.55 9.29
N SER A 477 -9.31 -7.71 8.63
CA SER A 477 -10.66 -8.02 8.18
C SER A 477 -10.70 -8.27 6.66
N ASN A 478 -11.68 -9.03 6.20
CA ASN A 478 -12.09 -9.17 4.80
C ASN A 478 -13.48 -8.54 4.52
N ASP A 479 -14.00 -7.72 5.44
CA ASP A 479 -15.26 -7.01 5.29
C ASP A 479 -15.31 -6.18 4.01
N VAL A 480 -16.49 -6.15 3.41
CA VAL A 480 -16.91 -5.13 2.44
C VAL A 480 -17.91 -4.22 3.16
N LEU A 481 -17.47 -3.03 3.58
CA LEU A 481 -18.36 -2.02 4.16
C LEU A 481 -18.73 -0.99 3.09
N LEU A 482 -20.00 -0.57 3.06
CA LEU A 482 -20.50 0.43 2.11
C LEU A 482 -20.92 1.66 2.91
N LEU A 483 -20.23 2.80 2.74
CA LEU A 483 -20.71 4.09 3.25
C LEU A 483 -21.53 4.77 2.16
N ASN A 484 -22.81 5.00 2.41
CA ASN A 484 -23.65 5.84 1.57
C ASN A 484 -23.19 7.30 1.74
N LEU A 485 -22.68 7.93 0.68
CA LEU A 485 -22.11 9.27 0.74
C LEU A 485 -23.16 10.39 0.69
N VAL A 486 -24.41 10.07 0.33
CA VAL A 486 -25.54 11.03 0.38
C VAL A 486 -26.11 11.10 1.79
N GLN A 487 -26.31 9.94 2.42
CA GLN A 487 -26.93 9.84 3.75
C GLN A 487 -25.91 9.82 4.90
N MET A 488 -24.62 9.64 4.59
CA MET A 488 -23.56 9.38 5.57
C MET A 488 -23.87 8.20 6.52
N THR A 489 -24.49 7.14 5.99
CA THR A 489 -24.85 5.93 6.73
C THR A 489 -24.07 4.72 6.24
N TRP A 490 -23.69 3.83 7.17
CA TRP A 490 -23.08 2.55 6.83
C TRP A 490 -24.15 1.51 6.48
N ASP A 491 -24.08 0.99 5.25
CA ASP A 491 -24.90 -0.12 4.77
C ASP A 491 -24.11 -1.43 4.88
N LYS A 492 -24.69 -2.42 5.57
CA LYS A 492 -24.17 -3.80 5.56
C LYS A 492 -25.00 -4.64 4.59
N ARG A 493 -24.36 -5.13 3.51
CA ARG A 493 -24.98 -6.02 2.52
C ARG A 493 -24.34 -7.41 2.60
N LYS A 494 -25.12 -8.46 2.35
CA LYS A 494 -24.59 -9.83 2.26
C LYS A 494 -23.74 -9.95 0.99
N VAL A 495 -22.50 -10.39 1.17
CA VAL A 495 -21.60 -10.78 0.07
C VAL A 495 -21.60 -12.31 0.01
N TYR A 496 -21.66 -12.84 -1.21
CA TYR A 496 -21.63 -14.25 -1.53
C TYR A 496 -20.25 -14.61 -2.11
N GLY A 497 -20.04 -15.87 -2.49
CA GLY A 497 -18.75 -16.30 -3.00
C GLY A 497 -17.79 -16.73 -1.90
N LEU A 498 -16.50 -16.82 -2.24
CA LEU A 498 -15.43 -17.08 -1.28
C LEU A 498 -14.64 -15.79 -1.09
N PRO A 499 -14.77 -15.07 0.05
CA PRO A 499 -14.01 -13.86 0.26
C PRO A 499 -12.52 -14.17 0.41
N PRO A 500 -11.63 -13.22 0.07
CA PRO A 500 -10.21 -13.32 0.42
C PRO A 500 -10.02 -13.49 1.94
N SER A 501 -8.84 -13.98 2.34
CA SER A 501 -8.36 -13.88 3.72
C SER A 501 -8.34 -12.42 4.18
N GLY A 502 -8.60 -12.19 5.48
CA GLY A 502 -8.57 -10.86 6.07
C GLY A 502 -7.21 -10.20 5.86
N ARG A 503 -7.18 -9.00 5.28
CA ARG A 503 -5.93 -8.40 4.79
C ARG A 503 -6.00 -6.89 4.69
N GLY A 504 -4.86 -6.25 4.88
CA GLY A 504 -4.65 -4.84 4.56
C GLY A 504 -3.48 -4.67 3.59
N TYR A 505 -3.17 -3.40 3.26
CA TYR A 505 -2.06 -3.01 2.38
C TYR A 505 -2.14 -3.57 0.95
N HIS A 506 -3.31 -4.10 0.55
CA HIS A 506 -3.64 -4.46 -0.83
C HIS A 506 -3.99 -3.21 -1.64
N GLY A 507 -3.98 -3.34 -2.97
CA GLY A 507 -4.62 -2.38 -3.86
C GLY A 507 -6.01 -2.85 -4.26
N THR A 508 -6.93 -1.92 -4.53
CA THR A 508 -8.23 -2.22 -5.15
C THR A 508 -8.54 -1.16 -6.19
N VAL A 509 -9.06 -1.57 -7.35
CA VAL A 509 -9.55 -0.67 -8.41
C VAL A 509 -10.88 -1.15 -8.96
N LEU A 510 -11.69 -0.21 -9.43
CA LEU A 510 -12.93 -0.47 -10.17
C LEU A 510 -12.63 -0.58 -11.67
N HIS A 511 -13.08 -1.65 -12.31
CA HIS A 511 -13.12 -1.81 -13.76
C HIS A 511 -14.38 -2.59 -14.14
N ASP A 512 -15.16 -2.13 -15.12
CA ASP A 512 -16.29 -2.88 -15.69
C ASP A 512 -17.18 -3.60 -14.65
N SER A 513 -17.74 -2.83 -13.71
CA SER A 513 -18.57 -3.31 -12.58
C SER A 513 -17.92 -4.34 -11.64
N ARG A 514 -16.60 -4.51 -11.70
CA ARG A 514 -15.80 -5.42 -10.87
C ARG A 514 -14.83 -4.61 -10.02
N LEU A 515 -14.74 -4.92 -8.72
CA LEU A 515 -13.66 -4.42 -7.87
C LEU A 515 -12.56 -5.48 -7.81
N LEU A 516 -11.39 -5.17 -8.38
CA LEU A 516 -10.23 -6.06 -8.41
C LEU A 516 -9.28 -5.74 -7.26
N THR A 517 -9.17 -6.66 -6.30
CA THR A 517 -8.26 -6.56 -5.15
C THR A 517 -6.99 -7.36 -5.39
N ILE A 518 -5.83 -6.75 -5.18
CA ILE A 518 -4.51 -7.29 -5.55
C ILE A 518 -3.58 -7.32 -4.32
N GLY A 519 -3.01 -8.49 -4.04
CA GLY A 519 -2.01 -8.70 -2.98
C GLY A 519 -2.49 -8.37 -1.57
N GLY A 520 -1.59 -7.79 -0.75
CA GLY A 520 -1.85 -7.41 0.64
C GLY A 520 -1.09 -8.24 1.68
N PHE A 521 -1.50 -8.13 2.94
CA PHE A 521 -0.87 -8.77 4.10
C PHE A 521 -1.88 -8.97 5.25
N ASP A 522 -1.82 -10.12 5.92
CA ASP A 522 -2.71 -10.52 7.03
C ASP A 522 -2.04 -10.56 8.41
N GLY A 523 -0.78 -10.14 8.52
CA GLY A 523 0.02 -10.27 9.74
C GLY A 523 1.07 -11.40 9.69
N GLY A 524 0.85 -12.42 8.86
CA GLY A 524 1.79 -13.53 8.63
C GLY A 524 2.26 -13.64 7.18
N GLU A 525 1.33 -13.73 6.24
CA GLU A 525 1.57 -13.93 4.80
C GLU A 525 1.40 -12.63 4.00
N VAL A 526 2.32 -12.40 3.07
CA VAL A 526 2.16 -11.38 2.01
C VAL A 526 1.57 -12.07 0.79
N PHE A 527 0.50 -11.53 0.22
CA PHE A 527 -0.22 -12.18 -0.88
C PHE A 527 0.24 -11.69 -2.26
N GLY A 528 0.17 -12.58 -3.24
CA GLY A 528 0.38 -12.33 -4.68
C GLY A 528 -0.83 -12.73 -5.53
N ASP A 529 -2.01 -12.84 -4.92
CA ASP A 529 -3.27 -13.21 -5.56
C ASP A 529 -4.04 -11.99 -6.06
N VAL A 530 -5.04 -12.26 -6.90
CA VAL A 530 -6.00 -11.28 -7.42
C VAL A 530 -7.40 -11.82 -7.17
N TRP A 531 -8.25 -11.00 -6.58
CA TRP A 531 -9.64 -11.30 -6.23
C TRP A 531 -10.58 -10.35 -6.95
N VAL A 532 -11.73 -10.86 -7.39
CA VAL A 532 -12.79 -10.07 -8.02
C VAL A 532 -14.00 -10.06 -7.09
N LEU A 533 -14.43 -8.87 -6.69
CA LEU A 533 -15.78 -8.67 -6.19
C LEU A 533 -16.65 -8.23 -7.37
N GLU A 534 -17.42 -9.17 -7.89
CA GLU A 534 -18.44 -8.87 -8.89
C GLU A 534 -19.58 -8.12 -8.21
N MET A 535 -19.85 -6.91 -8.68
CA MET A 535 -20.97 -6.12 -8.23
C MET A 535 -22.18 -6.44 -9.10
N ALA A 536 -23.31 -6.76 -8.48
CA ALA A 536 -24.49 -7.17 -9.21
C ALA A 536 -24.95 -6.09 -10.21
N VAL A 537 -25.11 -6.53 -11.46
CA VAL A 537 -25.36 -5.71 -12.67
C VAL A 537 -26.52 -4.72 -12.50
N HIS A 538 -27.48 -4.99 -11.62
CA HIS A 538 -28.68 -4.17 -11.42
C HIS A 538 -28.69 -3.36 -10.12
N SER A 539 -27.81 -3.62 -9.14
CA SER A 539 -27.92 -3.04 -7.78
C SER A 539 -27.00 -1.83 -7.51
N TYR A 540 -26.16 -1.47 -8.47
CA TYR A 540 -25.26 -0.29 -8.43
C TYR A 540 -25.32 0.57 -9.70
N TYR A 541 -26.09 0.15 -10.71
CA TYR A 541 -26.29 0.87 -11.97
C TYR A 541 -27.26 2.06 -11.88
N SER A 542 -27.83 2.34 -10.71
CA SER A 542 -28.80 3.41 -10.48
C SER A 542 -28.16 4.80 -10.43
N GLN A 543 -27.75 5.28 -11.61
CA GLN A 543 -28.07 6.59 -12.19
C GLN A 543 -27.61 7.89 -11.49
N ILE A 544 -27.12 7.87 -10.25
CA ILE A 544 -26.65 9.06 -9.56
C ILE A 544 -25.12 9.19 -9.74
N SER A 545 -24.72 9.59 -10.94
CA SER A 545 -23.33 10.00 -11.26
C SER A 545 -22.96 11.37 -10.68
N HIS A 546 -23.98 12.15 -10.31
CA HIS A 546 -23.84 13.48 -9.73
C HIS A 546 -24.70 13.52 -8.46
N PHE A 547 -24.05 13.49 -7.30
CA PHE A 547 -24.68 13.76 -6.00
C PHE A 547 -23.81 14.76 -5.26
N GLN A 548 -24.45 15.55 -4.39
CA GLN A 548 -23.76 16.42 -3.48
C GLN A 548 -23.64 15.74 -2.12
N ILE A 549 -22.51 15.97 -1.46
CA ILE A 549 -22.30 15.58 -0.07
C ILE A 549 -22.69 16.78 0.78
N GLU A 550 -23.90 16.72 1.34
CA GLU A 550 -24.42 17.70 2.31
C GLU A 550 -23.86 17.39 3.70
N VAL A 551 -22.60 17.77 3.91
CA VAL A 551 -21.95 17.84 5.23
C VAL A 551 -21.53 19.28 5.44
#